data_AF-A0A5J4PRR1-F1
#
_entry.id   AF-A0A5J4PRR1-F1
#
_cell.length_a   1.000
_cell.length_b   1.000
_cell.length_c   1.000
_cell.angle_alpha   90.00
_cell.angle_beta   90.00
_cell.angle_gamma   90.00
#
_symmetry.space_group_name_H-M   'P 1'
#
loop_
_entity.id
_entity.type
_entity.pdbx_description
1 polymer ?
#
loop_
_entity_poly.entity_id
_entity_poly.type
_entity_poly.pdbx_seq_one_letter_code
_entity_poly.pdbx_strand_id
1 'polypeptide(L)'
;MEYATLATHLSVIKKLKEYNSRLVFDDITENWLDGYFSYLKKELGNNDNTSYKNMSTLRKYVRAAYKAGYMDSNPFESWSIKNNWDF
;
A
#
# COMPACT_ATOMS: atom_id res chain seq x y z
N MET A 1 -19.78 11.97 -5.97
CA MET A 1 -19.36 10.91 -5.02
C MET A 1 -18.28 9.99 -5.62
N GLU A 2 -18.36 9.61 -6.90
CA GLU A 2 -17.30 8.81 -7.57
C GLU A 2 -15.96 9.55 -7.82
N TYR A 3 -16.01 10.82 -8.22
CA TYR A 3 -14.79 11.60 -8.53
C TYR A 3 -13.79 11.69 -7.36
N ALA A 4 -14.29 11.78 -6.12
CA ALA A 4 -13.45 11.83 -4.92
C ALA A 4 -12.74 10.49 -4.65
N THR A 5 -13.44 9.38 -4.91
CA THR A 5 -12.88 8.03 -4.81
C THR A 5 -11.80 7.82 -5.87
N LEU A 6 -12.07 8.18 -7.13
CA LEU A 6 -11.07 8.08 -8.20
C LEU A 6 -9.83 8.94 -7.91
N ALA A 7 -10.01 10.20 -7.49
CA ALA A 7 -8.91 11.09 -7.14
C ALA A 7 -8.04 10.52 -6.02
N THR A 8 -8.66 9.89 -5.01
CA THR A 8 -7.95 9.21 -3.93
C THR A 8 -7.09 8.07 -4.47
N HIS A 9 -7.66 7.20 -5.30
CA HIS A 9 -6.94 6.07 -5.90
C HIS A 9 -5.77 6.54 -6.77
N LEU A 10 -5.96 7.57 -7.60
CA LEU A 10 -4.89 8.15 -8.41
C LEU A 10 -3.77 8.73 -7.55
N SER A 11 -4.10 9.39 -6.44
CA SER A 11 -3.11 9.91 -5.48
C SER A 11 -2.31 8.80 -4.81
N VAL A 12 -2.92 7.64 -4.52
CA VAL A 12 -2.21 6.47 -3.98
C VAL A 12 -1.28 5.88 -5.04
N ILE A 13 -1.75 5.69 -6.27
CA ILE A 13 -0.95 5.17 -7.39
C ILE A 13 0.25 6.07 -7.68
N LYS A 14 0.06 7.39 -7.63
CA LYS A 14 1.16 8.35 -7.78
C LYS A 14 2.27 8.10 -6.74
N LYS A 15 1.92 8.00 -5.45
CA LYS A 15 2.90 7.74 -4.38
C LYS A 15 3.60 6.39 -4.52
N LEU A 16 2.88 5.35 -4.97
CA LEU A 16 3.48 4.04 -5.26
C LEU A 16 4.55 4.15 -6.34
N LYS A 17 4.27 4.87 -7.43
CA LYS A 17 5.22 5.09 -8.53
C LYS A 17 6.40 5.97 -8.14
N GLU A 18 6.19 6.95 -7.26
CA GLU A 18 7.26 7.78 -6.69
C GLU A 18 8.19 6.95 -5.79
N TYR A 19 7.65 6.02 -5.00
CA TYR A 19 8.43 5.13 -4.13
C TYR A 19 9.17 4.05 -4.92
N ASN A 20 8.50 3.39 -5.87
CA ASN A 20 9.10 2.39 -6.74
C ASN A 20 8.48 2.47 -8.15
N SER A 21 9.19 3.12 -9.07
CA SER A 21 8.71 3.37 -10.44
C SER A 21 8.64 2.11 -11.32
N ARG A 22 9.32 1.03 -10.92
CA ARG A 22 9.36 -0.26 -11.64
C ARG A 22 8.61 -1.37 -10.89
N LEU A 23 7.78 -1.01 -9.91
CA LEU A 23 7.05 -1.96 -9.08
C LEU A 23 6.20 -2.92 -9.93
N VAL A 24 6.45 -4.22 -9.78
CA VAL A 24 5.56 -5.28 -10.25
C VAL A 24 4.85 -5.96 -9.08
N PHE A 25 3.82 -6.75 -9.35
CA PHE A 25 3.05 -7.39 -8.29
C PHE A 25 3.89 -8.34 -7.43
N ASP A 26 4.80 -9.11 -8.03
CA ASP A 26 5.68 -10.06 -7.33
C ASP A 26 6.67 -9.38 -6.36
N ASP A 27 6.95 -8.09 -6.54
CA ASP A 27 7.80 -7.32 -5.62
C ASP A 27 7.08 -7.03 -4.28
N ILE A 28 5.74 -7.08 -4.28
CA ILE A 28 4.93 -6.71 -3.12
C ILE A 28 4.95 -7.86 -2.11
N THR A 29 5.92 -7.79 -1.20
CA THR A 29 6.07 -8.69 -0.05
C THR A 29 5.69 -7.99 1.25
N GLU A 30 5.58 -8.71 2.37
CA GLU A 30 5.34 -8.10 3.69
C GLU A 30 6.42 -7.07 4.07
N ASN A 31 7.69 -7.37 3.79
CA ASN A 31 8.80 -6.45 4.02
C ASN A 31 8.69 -5.20 3.13
N TRP A 32 8.25 -5.37 1.88
CA TRP A 32 8.00 -4.24 0.99
C TRP A 32 6.87 -3.36 1.52
N LEU A 33 5.80 -3.94 2.07
CA LEU A 33 4.69 -3.22 2.70
C LEU A 33 5.15 -2.44 3.94
N ASP A 34 6.01 -3.02 4.78
CA ASP A 34 6.63 -2.33 5.93
C ASP A 34 7.46 -1.11 5.48
N GLY A 35 8.25 -1.28 4.41
CA GLY A 35 9.03 -0.19 3.80
C GLY A 35 8.15 0.92 3.23
N TYR A 36 7.12 0.56 2.45
CA TYR A 36 6.21 1.55 1.87
C TYR A 36 5.40 2.29 2.94
N PHE A 37 4.93 1.59 3.98
CA PHE A 37 4.25 2.22 5.10
C PHE A 37 5.16 3.20 5.85
N SER A 38 6.43 2.83 6.05
CA SER A 38 7.44 3.72 6.63
C SER A 38 7.69 4.96 5.78
N TYR A 39 7.80 4.80 4.45
CA TYR A 39 7.91 5.91 3.50
C TYR A 39 6.72 6.88 3.60
N LEU A 40 5.49 6.37 3.64
CA LEU A 40 4.28 7.18 3.78
C LEU A 40 4.29 8.03 5.06
N LYS A 41 4.76 7.45 6.17
CA LYS A 41 4.79 8.08 7.50
C LYS A 41 5.94 9.07 7.66
N LYS A 42 7.16 8.68 7.28
CA LYS A 42 8.39 9.41 7.57
C LYS A 42 8.75 10.41 6.49
N GLU A 43 8.75 9.96 5.23
CA GLU A 43 9.20 10.80 4.11
C GLU A 43 8.09 11.72 3.59
N LEU A 44 6.85 11.23 3.54
CA LEU A 44 5.70 12.03 3.10
C LEU A 44 4.96 12.72 4.25
N GLY A 45 5.36 12.50 5.51
CA GLY A 45 4.78 13.13 6.69
C GLY A 45 3.28 12.86 6.87
N ASN A 46 2.74 11.78 6.31
CA ASN A 46 1.32 11.48 6.44
C ASN A 46 1.00 11.07 7.89
N ASN A 47 -0.17 11.51 8.37
CA ASN A 47 -0.72 10.97 9.61
C ASN A 47 -1.17 9.51 9.43
N ASP A 48 -1.55 8.87 10.54
CA ASP A 48 -1.96 7.45 10.56
C ASP A 48 -3.15 7.20 9.64
N ASN A 49 -4.20 8.01 9.76
CA ASN A 49 -5.41 7.87 8.97
C ASN A 49 -5.14 7.91 7.46
N THR A 50 -4.29 8.84 7.01
CA THR A 50 -3.91 8.95 5.61
C THR A 50 -3.06 7.77 5.17
N SER A 51 -2.10 7.35 6.00
CA SER A 51 -1.24 6.19 5.70
C SER A 51 -2.05 4.89 5.61
N TYR A 52 -3.01 4.70 6.53
CA TYR A 52 -3.93 3.55 6.55
C TYR A 52 -4.82 3.51 5.31
N LYS A 53 -5.32 4.67 4.86
CA LYS A 53 -6.11 4.77 3.62
C LYS A 53 -5.27 4.40 2.38
N ASN A 54 -4.00 4.78 2.33
CA ASN A 54 -3.09 4.39 1.25
C ASN A 54 -2.90 2.87 1.24
N MET A 55 -2.58 2.25 2.39
CA MET A 55 -2.40 0.79 2.49
C MET A 55 -3.70 0.03 2.18
N SER A 56 -4.85 0.52 2.65
CA SER A 56 -6.16 -0.08 2.36
C SER A 56 -6.50 -0.02 0.87
N THR A 57 -6.08 1.04 0.18
CA THR A 57 -6.26 1.17 -1.27
C THR A 57 -5.35 0.21 -2.02
N LEU A 58 -4.06 0.13 -1.66
CA LEU A 58 -3.14 -0.85 -2.23
C LEU A 58 -3.64 -2.29 -2.04
N ARG A 59 -4.15 -2.64 -0.85
CA ARG A 59 -4.73 -3.95 -0.54
C ARG A 59 -5.82 -4.37 -1.53
N LYS A 60 -6.64 -3.43 -2.01
CA LYS A 60 -7.69 -3.73 -3.02
C LYS A 60 -7.06 -4.21 -4.33
N TYR A 61 -6.00 -3.55 -4.78
CA TYR A 61 -5.30 -3.92 -6.02
C TYR A 61 -4.57 -5.25 -5.88
N VAL A 62 -3.86 -5.48 -4.77
CA VAL A 62 -3.20 -6.77 -4.50
C VAL A 62 -4.20 -7.92 -4.47
N ARG A 63 -5.35 -7.75 -3.80
CA ARG A 63 -6.41 -8.77 -3.79
C ARG A 63 -7.00 -9.04 -5.17
N ALA A 64 -7.20 -8.00 -5.98
CA ALA A 64 -7.67 -8.15 -7.35
C ALA A 64 -6.65 -8.89 -8.22
N ALA A 65 -5.36 -8.56 -8.09
CA ALA A 65 -4.27 -9.19 -8.81
C ALA A 65 -4.12 -10.68 -8.43
N TYR A 66 -4.13 -10.98 -7.13
CA TYR A 66 -4.13 -12.34 -6.59
C TYR A 66 -5.30 -13.16 -7.12
N LYS A 67 -6.54 -12.64 -7.03
CA LYS A 67 -7.74 -13.33 -7.54
C LYS A 67 -7.68 -13.58 -9.06
N ALA A 68 -7.00 -12.71 -9.80
CA ALA A 68 -6.84 -12.85 -11.24
C ALA A 68 -5.63 -13.73 -11.66
N GLY A 69 -4.87 -14.26 -10.70
CA GLY A 69 -3.72 -15.14 -10.96
C GLY A 69 -2.43 -14.41 -11.33
N TYR A 70 -2.31 -13.11 -11.05
CA TYR A 70 -1.09 -12.34 -11.26
C TYR A 70 -0.10 -12.40 -10.07
N MET A 71 -0.48 -13.10 -9.00
CA MET A 71 0.34 -13.28 -7.80
C MET A 71 0.08 -14.67 -7.23
N ASP A 72 1.13 -15.32 -6.73
CA ASP A 72 1.02 -16.63 -6.07
C ASP A 72 0.51 -16.51 -4.63
N SER A 73 0.70 -15.35 -4.01
CA SER A 73 0.30 -15.09 -2.62
C SER A 73 -0.16 -13.65 -2.41
N ASN A 74 -1.00 -13.44 -1.39
CA ASN A 74 -1.45 -12.12 -0.98
C ASN A 74 -0.74 -11.70 0.33
N PRO A 75 0.28 -10.82 0.28
CA PRO A 75 1.04 -10.40 1.47
C PRO A 75 0.17 -9.74 2.56
N PHE A 76 -1.00 -9.19 2.21
CA PHE A 76 -1.92 -8.58 3.17
C PHE A 76 -2.70 -9.58 4.02
N GLU A 77 -2.55 -10.89 3.83
CA GLU A 77 -3.14 -11.91 4.70
C GLU A 77 -2.40 -12.00 6.04
N SER A 78 -1.07 -11.95 5.98
CA SER A 78 -0.19 -11.99 7.16
C SER A 78 0.23 -10.59 7.62
N TRP A 79 0.36 -9.65 6.68
CA TRP A 79 0.81 -8.30 7.00
C TRP A 79 -0.26 -7.50 7.75
N SER A 80 0.15 -6.93 8.88
CA SER A 80 -0.63 -5.97 9.65
C SER A 80 0.25 -4.81 10.11
N ILE A 81 -0.37 -3.66 10.34
CA ILE A 81 0.36 -2.49 10.86
C ILE A 81 0.74 -2.78 12.29
N LYS A 82 2.05 -2.86 12.54
CA LYS A 82 2.60 -3.02 13.87
C LYS A 82 2.45 -1.68 14.61
N ASN A 83 1.62 -1.66 15.65
CA ASN A 83 1.58 -0.54 16.59
C ASN A 83 2.87 -0.60 17.43
N ASN A 84 3.96 0.02 16.97
CA ASN A 84 5.16 0.16 17.79
C ASN A 84 4.91 1.24 18.86
N TRP A 85 4.41 0.82 20.04
CA TRP A 85 4.45 1.58 21.30
C TRP A 85 5.40 0.92 22.32
N ASP A 86 6.43 0.21 21.86
CA ASP A 86 7.46 -0.38 22.72
C ASP A 86 8.85 0.07 22.25
N PHE A 87 9.25 1.29 22.64
CA PHE A 87 10.64 1.72 22.77
C PHE A 87 10.76 2.63 23.99
#